data_AF-A0A2A5F3R5-F1
#
_entry.id   AF-A0A2A5F3R5-F1
#
_cell.length_a   1.000
_cell.length_b   1.000
_cell.length_c   1.000
_cell.angle_alpha   90.00
_cell.angle_beta   90.00
_cell.angle_gamma   90.00
#
_symmetry.space_group_name_H-M   'P 1'
#
loop_
_entity.id
_entity.type
_entity.pdbx_description
1 polymer ?
#
loop_
_entity_poly.entity_id
_entity_poly.type
_entity_poly.pdbx_seq_one_letter_code
_entity_poly.pdbx_strand_id
1 'polypeptide(L)'
;MVRMAIFLIFLTIGAAGGLFYYVSTVEHDPAVWHVDPLTVPQSVQPHSFRMAPPALTEEFVDVPSPVYTANPTLMAKAFDDYVLSQSKTARIAGSPEEGWMTYVQRSQGLNLPDYISVKFIDLNGGNSTIAIYSQSRFGYDDRGVNEKRVLAWVNTLQSFEQ
;
A
#
# COMPACT_ATOMS: atom_id res chain seq x y z
N MET A 1 -15.27 45.35 -4.18
CA MET A 1 -14.51 44.39 -3.35
C MET A 1 -15.32 43.13 -3.00
N VAL A 2 -16.52 43.24 -2.40
CA VAL A 2 -17.34 42.06 -2.01
C VAL A 2 -17.68 41.10 -3.16
N ARG A 3 -18.10 41.60 -4.33
CA ARG A 3 -18.40 40.75 -5.51
C ARG A 3 -17.20 39.95 -6.02
N MET A 4 -16.01 40.57 -5.96
CA MET A 4 -14.76 39.91 -6.36
C MET A 4 -14.36 38.84 -5.34
N ALA A 5 -14.54 39.10 -4.05
CA ALA A 5 -14.30 38.10 -3.00
C ALA A 5 -15.24 36.89 -3.14
N ILE A 6 -16.54 37.11 -3.41
CA ILE A 6 -17.51 36.03 -3.65
C ILE A 6 -17.11 35.20 -4.87
N PHE A 7 -16.72 35.84 -5.97
CA PHE A 7 -16.27 35.12 -7.17
C PHE A 7 -15.03 34.26 -6.90
N LEU A 8 -14.04 34.80 -6.17
CA LEU A 8 -12.85 34.04 -5.80
C LEU A 8 -13.18 32.84 -4.90
N ILE A 9 -14.14 32.97 -3.98
CA ILE A 9 -14.62 31.86 -3.15
C ILE A 9 -15.24 30.75 -4.01
N PHE A 10 -16.09 31.08 -4.97
CA PHE A 10 -16.67 30.06 -5.85
C PHE A 10 -15.61 29.39 -6.73
N LEU A 11 -14.63 30.16 -7.21
CA LEU A 11 -13.53 29.62 -8.00
C LEU A 11 -12.66 28.65 -7.20
N THR A 12 -12.34 28.96 -5.93
CA THR A 12 -11.58 28.05 -5.07
C THR A 12 -12.36 26.80 -4.72
N ILE A 13 -13.66 26.91 -4.42
CA ILE A 13 -14.53 25.75 -4.17
C ILE A 13 -14.62 24.87 -5.41
N GLY A 14 -14.81 25.47 -6.59
CA GLY A 14 -14.85 24.74 -7.86
C GLY A 14 -13.55 24.00 -8.15
N ALA A 15 -12.40 24.65 -7.96
CA ALA A 15 -11.08 24.04 -8.12
C ALA A 15 -10.85 22.89 -7.12
N ALA A 16 -11.19 23.09 -5.84
CA ALA A 16 -11.08 22.06 -4.81
C ALA A 16 -11.99 20.85 -5.10
N GLY A 17 -13.23 21.09 -5.52
CA GLY A 17 -14.17 20.05 -5.92
C GLY A 17 -13.70 19.27 -7.15
N GLY A 18 -13.15 19.97 -8.15
CA GLY A 18 -12.55 19.34 -9.33
C GLY A 18 -11.35 18.46 -9.01
N LEU A 19 -10.46 18.93 -8.13
CA LEU A 19 -9.31 18.14 -7.66
C LEU A 19 -9.77 16.90 -6.88
N PHE A 20 -10.74 17.05 -5.97
CA PHE A 20 -11.31 15.93 -5.23
C PHE A 20 -11.95 14.90 -6.15
N TYR A 21 -12.71 15.34 -7.16
CA TYR A 21 -13.29 14.47 -8.17
C TYR A 21 -12.20 13.69 -8.91
N TYR A 22 -11.19 14.40 -9.45
CA TYR A 22 -10.08 13.78 -10.17
C TYR A 22 -9.40 12.69 -9.34
N VAL A 23 -8.99 13.00 -8.10
CA VAL A 23 -8.34 12.04 -7.20
C VAL A 23 -9.23 10.85 -6.88
N SER A 24 -10.54 11.08 -6.71
CA SER A 24 -11.49 10.02 -6.36
C SER A 24 -11.81 9.07 -7.53
N THR A 25 -11.61 9.51 -8.78
CA THR A 25 -11.98 8.75 -9.98
C THR A 25 -10.79 8.29 -10.80
N VAL A 26 -9.56 8.41 -10.29
CA VAL A 26 -8.40 7.94 -11.04
C VAL A 26 -8.41 6.42 -11.24
N GLU A 27 -7.96 6.00 -12.42
CA GLU A 27 -7.85 4.58 -12.76
C GLU A 27 -6.75 3.88 -11.96
N HIS A 28 -7.02 2.66 -11.50
CA HIS A 28 -6.10 1.83 -10.73
C HIS A 28 -5.55 0.69 -11.58
N ASP A 29 -4.87 1.04 -12.68
CA ASP A 29 -4.35 0.09 -13.66
C ASP A 29 -3.35 -0.91 -13.02
N PRO A 30 -3.69 -2.21 -12.96
CA PRO A 30 -2.80 -3.25 -12.47
C PRO A 30 -1.46 -3.30 -13.20
N ALA A 31 -1.41 -2.97 -14.49
CA ALA A 31 -0.17 -3.01 -15.27
C ALA A 31 0.88 -1.99 -14.78
N VAL A 32 0.44 -0.94 -14.08
CA VAL A 32 1.31 0.09 -13.50
C VAL A 32 1.61 -0.21 -12.03
N TRP A 33 0.61 -0.63 -11.27
CA TRP A 33 0.69 -0.66 -9.81
C TRP A 33 0.98 -2.04 -9.23
N HIS A 34 0.75 -3.13 -9.99
CA HIS A 34 1.10 -4.48 -9.57
C HIS A 34 2.59 -4.77 -9.77
N VAL A 35 3.40 -4.16 -8.88
CA VAL A 35 4.85 -4.23 -8.91
C VAL A 35 5.40 -5.23 -7.90
N ASP A 36 6.54 -5.84 -8.20
CA ASP A 36 7.22 -6.76 -7.28
C ASP A 36 7.90 -5.94 -6.16
N PRO A 37 7.51 -6.11 -4.88
CA PRO A 37 8.08 -5.35 -3.78
C PRO A 37 9.58 -5.58 -3.56
N LEU A 38 10.15 -6.67 -4.11
CA LEU A 38 11.58 -6.98 -4.00
C LEU A 38 12.43 -6.22 -5.02
N THR A 39 11.86 -5.79 -6.15
CA THR A 39 12.64 -5.25 -7.28
C THR A 39 12.17 -3.90 -7.75
N VAL A 40 11.00 -3.42 -7.29
CA VAL A 40 10.54 -2.08 -7.63
C VAL A 40 11.53 -1.04 -7.10
N PRO A 41 11.99 -0.10 -7.94
CA PRO A 41 12.85 0.98 -7.49
C PRO A 41 12.18 1.81 -6.41
N GLN A 42 12.94 2.23 -5.41
CA GLN A 42 12.42 3.15 -4.40
C GLN A 42 11.93 4.46 -5.04
N SER A 43 10.83 4.99 -4.52
CA SER A 43 10.37 6.32 -4.91
C SER A 43 11.40 7.37 -4.53
N VAL A 44 11.62 8.35 -5.42
CA VAL A 44 12.48 9.52 -5.14
C VAL A 44 11.85 10.42 -4.07
N GLN A 45 10.54 10.33 -3.87
CA GLN A 45 9.79 11.13 -2.90
C GLN A 45 9.61 10.34 -1.59
N PRO A 46 9.61 11.00 -0.42
CA PRO A 46 9.48 10.37 0.89
C PRO A 46 8.02 9.98 1.21
N HIS A 47 7.38 9.22 0.31
CA HIS A 47 5.99 8.78 0.42
C HIS A 47 5.84 7.30 0.09
N SER A 48 6.92 6.54 0.26
CA SER A 48 6.96 5.09 0.13
C SER A 48 7.57 4.46 1.37
N PHE A 49 7.15 3.24 1.68
CA PHE A 49 7.70 2.43 2.75
C PHE A 49 7.84 0.98 2.27
N ARG A 50 8.99 0.37 2.56
CA ARG A 50 9.32 -1.01 2.20
C ARG A 50 9.65 -1.83 3.44
N MET A 51 8.91 -2.92 3.61
CA MET A 51 9.30 -4.02 4.47
C MET A 51 9.71 -5.20 3.59
N ALA A 52 10.96 -5.64 3.65
CA ALA A 52 11.42 -6.78 2.85
C ALA A 52 12.53 -7.55 3.58
N PRO A 53 12.73 -8.85 3.26
CA PRO A 53 13.89 -9.60 3.72
C PRO A 53 15.16 -9.00 3.06
N PRO A 54 16.12 -8.46 3.83
CA PRO A 54 17.28 -7.76 3.24
C PRO A 54 18.15 -8.64 2.34
N ALA A 55 18.13 -9.95 2.53
CA ALA A 55 18.88 -10.90 1.71
C ALA A 55 18.25 -11.16 0.33
N LEU A 56 17.01 -10.73 0.09
CA LEU A 56 16.23 -11.02 -1.12
C LEU A 56 15.97 -9.79 -2.00
N THR A 57 16.55 -8.64 -1.65
CA THR A 57 16.38 -7.39 -2.41
C THR A 57 17.69 -6.60 -2.42
N GLU A 58 17.97 -5.95 -3.55
CA GLU A 58 19.05 -4.97 -3.66
C GLU A 58 18.57 -3.54 -3.34
N GLU A 59 17.26 -3.36 -3.18
CA GLU A 59 16.65 -2.08 -2.89
C GLU A 59 16.75 -1.75 -1.40
N PHE A 60 16.64 -0.46 -1.08
CA PHE A 60 16.64 -0.02 0.31
C PHE A 60 15.39 -0.53 1.05
N VAL A 61 15.63 -1.04 2.26
CA VAL A 61 14.64 -1.64 3.15
C VAL A 61 14.50 -0.74 4.38
N ASP A 62 13.30 -0.18 4.58
CA ASP A 62 13.01 0.63 5.77
C ASP A 62 12.99 -0.23 7.04
N VAL A 63 12.36 -1.41 6.96
CA VAL A 63 12.27 -2.38 8.07
C VAL A 63 12.43 -3.81 7.55
N PRO A 64 13.28 -4.65 8.18
CA PRO A 64 13.42 -6.04 7.78
C PRO A 64 12.15 -6.84 8.06
N SER A 65 11.81 -7.76 7.17
CA SER A 65 10.65 -8.64 7.34
C SER A 65 10.90 -9.75 8.38
N PRO A 66 9.89 -10.09 9.20
CA PRO A 66 9.97 -11.26 10.08
C PRO A 66 10.00 -12.58 9.27
N VAL A 67 10.45 -13.64 9.95
CA VAL A 67 10.33 -15.02 9.47
C VAL A 67 9.26 -15.72 10.29
N TYR A 68 8.36 -16.41 9.61
CA TYR A 68 7.22 -17.08 10.19
C TYR A 68 7.35 -18.59 9.99
N THR A 69 6.98 -19.38 11.00
CA THR A 69 6.95 -20.84 10.91
C THR A 69 5.57 -21.29 10.41
N ALA A 70 5.22 -20.88 9.20
CA ALA A 70 3.91 -21.13 8.61
C ALA A 70 3.97 -21.23 7.09
N ASN A 71 2.95 -21.90 6.52
CA ASN A 71 2.79 -22.01 5.08
C ASN A 71 2.45 -20.63 4.48
N PRO A 72 3.18 -20.18 3.43
CA PRO A 72 3.01 -18.85 2.86
C PRO A 72 1.61 -18.62 2.26
N THR A 73 1.00 -19.65 1.65
CA THR A 73 -0.36 -19.55 1.10
C THR A 73 -1.41 -19.39 2.19
N LEU A 74 -1.26 -20.08 3.33
CA LEU A 74 -2.17 -19.93 4.46
C LEU A 74 -2.08 -18.51 5.05
N MET A 75 -0.86 -17.99 5.23
CA MET A 75 -0.64 -16.63 5.69
C MET A 75 -1.20 -15.60 4.69
N ALA A 76 -0.97 -15.81 3.38
CA ALA A 76 -1.48 -14.93 2.34
C ALA A 76 -3.01 -14.81 2.38
N LYS A 77 -3.72 -15.93 2.60
CA LYS A 77 -5.18 -15.94 2.74
C LYS A 77 -5.65 -15.17 3.98
N ALA A 78 -5.07 -15.47 5.14
CA ALA A 78 -5.41 -14.78 6.38
C ALA A 78 -5.14 -13.27 6.29
N PHE A 79 -4.03 -12.89 5.65
CA PHE A 79 -3.67 -11.50 5.41
C PHE A 79 -4.63 -10.81 4.46
N ASP A 80 -4.99 -11.44 3.33
CA ASP A 80 -5.93 -10.90 2.35
C ASP A 80 -7.32 -10.67 2.94
N ASP A 81 -7.83 -11.64 3.72
CA ASP A 81 -9.11 -11.50 4.42
C ASP A 81 -9.13 -10.27 5.34
N TYR A 82 -8.04 -10.08 6.11
CA TYR A 82 -7.89 -8.91 6.98
C TYR A 82 -7.77 -7.60 6.19
N VAL A 83 -6.97 -7.58 5.12
CA VAL A 83 -6.73 -6.37 4.32
C VAL A 83 -8.02 -5.93 3.63
N LEU A 84 -8.81 -6.86 3.10
CA LEU A 84 -10.09 -6.57 2.46
C LEU A 84 -11.19 -6.16 3.45
N SER A 85 -11.04 -6.48 4.75
CA SER A 85 -11.93 -5.95 5.78
C SER A 85 -11.64 -4.49 6.15
N GLN A 86 -10.50 -3.94 5.72
CA GLN A 86 -10.14 -2.56 6.03
C GLN A 86 -10.97 -1.55 5.21
N SER A 87 -11.25 -0.41 5.81
CA SER A 87 -12.05 0.63 5.16
C SER A 87 -11.39 1.13 3.87
N LYS A 88 -12.19 1.26 2.80
CA LYS A 88 -11.76 1.79 1.48
C LYS A 88 -10.57 1.07 0.87
N THR A 89 -10.41 -0.22 1.18
CA THR A 89 -9.40 -1.08 0.58
C THR A 89 -10.02 -1.98 -0.47
N ALA A 90 -9.31 -2.21 -1.56
CA ALA A 90 -9.67 -3.21 -2.57
C ALA A 90 -8.41 -3.86 -3.14
N ARG A 91 -8.48 -5.15 -3.47
CA ARG A 91 -7.45 -5.83 -4.27
C ARG A 91 -7.64 -5.42 -5.74
N ILE A 92 -6.56 -4.97 -6.38
CA ILE A 92 -6.56 -4.56 -7.79
C ILE A 92 -5.86 -5.58 -8.69
N ALA A 93 -5.01 -6.44 -8.12
CA ALA A 93 -4.24 -7.43 -8.86
C ALA A 93 -3.82 -8.61 -7.98
N GLY A 94 -3.58 -9.74 -8.63
CA GLY A 94 -3.07 -10.97 -8.02
C GLY A 94 -4.04 -11.67 -7.09
N SER A 95 -3.55 -12.69 -6.41
CA SER A 95 -4.32 -13.55 -5.51
C SER A 95 -3.48 -14.15 -4.37
N PRO A 96 -4.11 -14.51 -3.24
CA PRO A 96 -3.43 -15.23 -2.15
C PRO A 96 -2.81 -16.57 -2.59
N GLU A 97 -3.42 -17.24 -3.56
CA GLU A 97 -2.92 -18.49 -4.15
C GLU A 97 -1.59 -18.31 -4.88
N GLU A 98 -1.44 -17.20 -5.60
CA GLU A 98 -0.18 -16.81 -6.27
C GLU A 98 0.85 -16.27 -5.27
N GLY A 99 0.43 -15.96 -4.04
CA GLY A 99 1.28 -15.37 -3.01
C GLY A 99 1.72 -13.94 -3.32
N TRP A 100 1.12 -13.28 -4.31
CA TRP A 100 1.43 -11.91 -4.70
C TRP A 100 0.15 -11.16 -5.02
N MET A 101 -0.08 -10.07 -4.29
CA MET A 101 -1.27 -9.23 -4.42
C MET A 101 -0.88 -7.76 -4.44
N THR A 102 -1.69 -6.93 -5.09
CA THR A 102 -1.62 -5.49 -4.91
C THR A 102 -2.98 -4.94 -4.53
N TYR A 103 -2.98 -4.08 -3.52
CA TYR A 103 -4.14 -3.40 -3.01
C TYR A 103 -4.08 -1.90 -3.30
N VAL A 104 -5.25 -1.30 -3.41
CA VAL A 104 -5.42 0.14 -3.29
C VAL A 104 -6.17 0.43 -1.99
N GLN A 105 -5.63 1.32 -1.16
CA GLN A 105 -6.34 1.89 -0.03
C GLN A 105 -6.49 3.39 -0.22
N ARG A 106 -7.71 3.90 -0.09
CA ARG A 106 -7.98 5.35 -0.21
C ARG A 106 -8.05 6.02 1.15
N SER A 107 -7.44 7.20 1.27
CA SER A 107 -7.46 7.98 2.50
C SER A 107 -8.88 8.40 2.93
N GLN A 108 -9.05 8.61 4.24
CA GLN A 108 -10.29 9.16 4.78
C GLN A 108 -10.43 10.64 4.40
N GLY A 109 -11.65 11.06 4.05
CA GLY A 109 -11.93 12.42 3.58
C GLY A 109 -11.53 12.68 2.12
N LEU A 110 -10.25 12.56 1.77
CA LEU A 110 -9.73 13.03 0.47
C LEU A 110 -9.66 11.97 -0.64
N ASN A 111 -9.89 10.70 -0.31
CA ASN A 111 -9.82 9.57 -1.26
C ASN A 111 -8.49 9.42 -2.01
N LEU A 112 -7.39 9.96 -1.48
CA LEU A 112 -6.05 9.81 -2.07
C LEU A 112 -5.69 8.31 -2.05
N PRO A 113 -5.42 7.69 -3.22
CA PRO A 113 -5.07 6.29 -3.29
C PRO A 113 -3.59 6.06 -2.99
N ASP A 114 -3.35 5.09 -2.12
CA ASP A 114 -2.03 4.50 -1.90
C ASP A 114 -2.09 3.04 -2.38
N TYR A 115 -0.98 2.58 -2.96
CA TYR A 115 -0.86 1.23 -3.50
C TYR A 115 0.09 0.40 -2.65
N ILE A 116 -0.32 -0.84 -2.38
CA ILE A 116 0.38 -1.74 -1.47
C ILE A 116 0.57 -3.06 -2.20
N SER A 117 1.78 -3.31 -2.69
CA SER A 117 2.17 -4.60 -3.25
C SER A 117 2.72 -5.50 -2.14
N VAL A 118 2.22 -6.72 -2.07
CA VAL A 118 2.52 -7.69 -1.01
C VAL A 118 2.88 -9.02 -1.65
N LYS A 119 4.02 -9.60 -1.27
CA LYS A 119 4.49 -10.89 -1.75
C LYS A 119 4.87 -11.78 -0.58
N PHE A 120 4.25 -12.95 -0.47
CA PHE A 120 4.60 -14.01 0.46
C PHE A 120 5.64 -14.92 -0.19
N ILE A 121 6.68 -15.26 0.56
CA ILE A 121 7.85 -15.95 0.05
C ILE A 121 8.08 -17.20 0.90
N ASP A 122 8.21 -18.35 0.24
CA ASP A 122 8.65 -19.60 0.88
C ASP A 122 10.16 -19.55 1.09
N LEU A 123 10.61 -19.73 2.34
CA LEU A 123 12.03 -19.82 2.69
C LEU A 123 12.53 -21.27 2.76
N ASN A 124 11.69 -22.23 2.37
CA ASN A 124 11.84 -23.67 2.57
C ASN A 124 11.77 -24.08 4.06
N GLY A 125 11.68 -25.38 4.29
CA GLY A 125 11.70 -25.95 5.65
C GLY A 125 10.48 -25.59 6.50
N GLY A 126 9.37 -25.18 5.86
CA GLY A 126 8.15 -24.74 6.55
C GLY A 126 8.20 -23.30 7.05
N ASN A 127 9.23 -22.54 6.69
CA ASN A 127 9.36 -21.13 7.00
C ASN A 127 8.90 -20.27 5.82
N SER A 128 8.34 -19.12 6.13
CA SER A 128 7.98 -18.11 5.14
C SER A 128 8.28 -16.71 5.63
N THR A 129 8.26 -15.77 4.70
CA THR A 129 8.39 -14.35 4.99
C THR A 129 7.50 -13.54 4.04
N ILE A 130 7.49 -12.24 4.21
CA ILE A 130 6.62 -11.31 3.49
C ILE A 130 7.43 -10.11 3.02
N ALA A 131 7.25 -9.68 1.78
CA ALA A 131 7.75 -8.41 1.28
C ALA A 131 6.56 -7.50 0.96
N ILE A 132 6.62 -6.26 1.42
CA ILE A 132 5.59 -5.24 1.24
C ILE A 132 6.23 -3.96 0.74
N TYR A 133 5.68 -3.39 -0.32
CA TYR A 133 5.99 -2.05 -0.79
C TYR A 133 4.70 -1.22 -0.84
N SER A 134 4.64 -0.19 0.01
CA SER A 134 3.49 0.70 0.14
C SER A 134 3.88 2.09 -0.32
N GLN A 135 3.17 2.66 -1.29
CA GLN A 135 3.49 3.97 -1.86
C GLN A 135 2.24 4.80 -2.14
N SER A 136 2.36 6.11 -1.92
CA SER A 136 1.30 7.05 -2.28
C SER A 136 1.32 7.36 -3.78
N ARG A 137 0.15 7.48 -4.40
CA ARG A 137 0.07 7.95 -5.80
C ARG A 137 0.33 9.45 -5.92
N PHE A 138 -0.10 10.19 -4.91
CA PHE A 138 -0.11 11.65 -4.89
C PHE A 138 0.47 12.16 -3.58
N GLY A 139 0.98 13.39 -3.64
CA GLY A 139 1.65 14.02 -2.51
C GLY A 139 3.17 13.94 -2.64
N TYR A 140 3.86 14.66 -1.78
CA TYR A 140 5.32 14.61 -1.67
C TYR A 140 5.75 13.79 -0.45
N ASP A 141 5.00 13.90 0.63
CA ASP A 141 5.23 13.27 1.92
C ASP A 141 3.89 12.70 2.42
N ASP A 142 3.94 11.49 2.96
CA ASP A 142 2.78 10.77 3.50
C ASP A 142 2.68 10.88 5.03
N ARG A 143 3.64 11.53 5.70
CA ARG A 143 3.74 11.66 7.16
C ARG A 143 3.75 10.31 7.89
N GLY A 144 4.34 9.29 7.26
CA GLY A 144 4.46 7.93 7.80
C GLY A 144 3.15 7.14 7.77
N VAL A 145 2.19 7.52 6.91
CA VAL A 145 0.94 6.76 6.75
C VAL A 145 1.21 5.37 6.17
N ASN A 146 2.08 5.26 5.17
CA ASN A 146 2.44 3.97 4.58
C ASN A 146 3.16 3.07 5.59
N GLU A 147 4.12 3.61 6.36
CA GLU A 147 4.78 2.89 7.45
C GLU A 147 3.77 2.34 8.46
N LYS A 148 2.93 3.22 9.04
CA LYS A 148 1.93 2.82 10.04
C LYS A 148 0.98 1.75 9.50
N ARG A 149 0.58 1.86 8.24
CA ARG A 149 -0.27 0.85 7.59
C ARG A 149 0.42 -0.49 7.51
N VAL A 150 1.63 -0.54 6.94
CA VAL A 150 2.38 -1.78 6.75
C VAL A 150 2.61 -2.47 8.09
N LEU A 151 3.07 -1.72 9.10
CA LEU A 151 3.27 -2.26 10.44
C LEU A 151 1.97 -2.79 11.06
N ALA A 152 0.86 -2.06 10.94
CA ALA A 152 -0.43 -2.50 11.46
C ALA A 152 -0.96 -3.76 10.76
N TRP A 153 -0.77 -3.88 9.44
CA TRP A 153 -1.19 -5.05 8.68
C TRP A 153 -0.34 -6.27 9.02
N VAL A 154 0.98 -6.12 9.09
CA VAL A 154 1.90 -7.20 9.44
C VAL A 154 1.70 -7.67 10.88
N ASN A 155 1.31 -6.79 11.80
CA ASN A 155 0.99 -7.16 13.18
C ASN A 155 -0.11 -8.24 13.27
N THR A 156 -0.98 -8.37 12.27
CA THR A 156 -2.01 -9.44 12.25
C THR A 156 -1.43 -10.84 12.05
N LEU A 157 -0.20 -10.92 11.53
CA LEU A 157 0.52 -12.16 11.32
C LEU A 157 1.31 -12.62 12.56
N GLN A 158 1.30 -11.85 13.66
CA GLN A 158 2.03 -12.20 14.89
C GLN A 158 1.68 -13.57 15.44
N SER A 159 0.45 -14.05 15.24
CA SER A 159 0.06 -15.41 15.66
C SER A 159 0.81 -16.54 14.91
N PHE A 160 1.47 -16.21 13.80
CA PHE A 160 2.36 -17.11 13.05
C PHE A 160 3.84 -16.94 13.41
N GLU A 161 4.18 -15.93 14.22
CA GLU A 161 5.53 -15.76 14.79
C GLU A 161 5.71 -16.76 15.94
N GLN A 162 6.85 -17.45 15.98
CA GLN A 162 7.24 -18.29 17.12
C GLN A 162 8.29 -17.57 17.96
#